data_AF-A0A4R5KIB7-F1
#
_entry.id   AF-A0A4R5KIB7-F1
#
_cell.length_a   1.000
_cell.length_b   1.000
_cell.length_c   1.000
_cell.angle_alpha   90.00
_cell.angle_beta   90.00
_cell.angle_gamma   90.00
#
_symmetry.space_group_name_H-M   'P 1'
#
loop_
_entity.id
_entity.type
_entity.pdbx_description
1 polymer ?
#
loop_
_entity_poly.entity_id
_entity_poly.type
_entity_poly.pdbx_seq_one_letter_code
_entity_poly.pdbx_strand_id
1 'polypeptide(L)'
;MRKSRINGGSAGLCCVLALTMLAACSNAEGGGGSKNGGTDAAAKTETKAEQEKPLTVKIFAGLYNDAPDMNNAYWTEWQKRTNTKLEIEWVPSGDIDTKMDLVLASGDLPEILSSPDASRPSLINAAKNGAFWDLTPFLGDFKDYPNLKNNLAKDALKYLSVDGKIYALPRSRSRVDLGLKIRKDWLDKLNIPVPQTLDEYAAALKKIVDSDVDGNGKKDTLGIIGQGVVVDDGTFLFGAGFGAYNPTYNEEGGMIETRLTPQWDDMIAYFRQMYADGGLPKEFAVMKRTQNEELFRTGKAASYTNSIWWDDEWEKENRKTQPDAKIVNLLLKGPKGDVALDLQTGVSGGYYISKKVPEARVKQLLKYLEFTASQEMTDFAYYGIEGIHHKVVDGQKVLTEQGVKEVNVTSKGAGVLAYSKWGKVISASGSKAFNDAKMKEVEKFDELGKVNPFKGIISATWLNTWPKYESEWKTMEAKAIVGQISMEEYKAYTAKLRNLPEMKKAFKEFADAYKIFSGK
;
A
#
# COMPACT_ATOMS: atom_id res chain seq x y z
N MET A 1 18.07 20.57 36.63
CA MET A 1 19.20 21.38 37.17
C MET A 1 20.53 20.74 36.78
N ARG A 2 21.20 21.26 35.76
CA ARG A 2 22.66 21.47 35.67
C ARG A 2 22.93 22.14 34.32
N LYS A 3 23.47 23.35 34.39
CA LYS A 3 23.91 24.19 33.27
C LYS A 3 25.32 23.77 32.86
N SER A 4 25.65 23.86 31.57
CA SER A 4 26.85 24.61 31.16
C SER A 4 26.66 25.16 29.74
N ARG A 5 26.99 26.45 29.59
CA ARG A 5 27.20 27.20 28.35
C ARG A 5 28.70 27.09 28.01
N ILE A 6 29.07 27.37 26.75
CA ILE A 6 29.91 28.51 26.32
C ILE A 6 30.36 28.34 24.84
N ASN A 7 30.06 29.39 24.05
CA ASN A 7 30.76 30.09 22.94
C ASN A 7 31.69 29.32 22.00
N GLY A 8 31.63 29.47 20.66
CA GLY A 8 31.90 30.68 19.83
C GLY A 8 33.17 30.34 19.00
N GLY A 9 33.26 30.39 17.67
CA GLY A 9 33.09 31.49 16.71
C GLY A 9 34.34 31.51 15.79
N SER A 10 34.14 31.75 14.48
CA SER A 10 35.16 32.21 13.48
C SER A 10 36.26 31.20 13.08
N ALA A 11 36.93 31.21 11.92
CA ALA A 11 36.79 31.79 10.58
C ALA A 11 37.97 31.22 9.75
N GLY A 12 37.77 30.97 8.45
CA GLY A 12 38.78 31.04 7.37
C GLY A 12 39.98 30.07 7.35
N LEU A 13 40.20 29.36 6.23
CA LEU A 13 41.43 29.51 5.42
C LEU A 13 41.30 28.82 4.05
N CYS A 14 41.52 29.60 2.99
CA CYS A 14 41.85 29.12 1.64
C CYS A 14 43.21 28.42 1.63
N CYS A 15 43.35 27.34 0.86
CA CYS A 15 44.63 26.99 0.23
C CYS A 15 44.39 26.29 -1.12
N VAL A 16 44.91 26.95 -2.15
CA VAL A 16 45.05 26.54 -3.54
C VAL A 16 46.13 25.46 -3.63
N LEU A 17 45.95 24.45 -4.48
CA LEU A 17 47.06 23.62 -4.98
C LEU A 17 46.84 23.26 -6.45
N ALA A 18 47.84 23.62 -7.24
CA ALA A 18 47.87 23.61 -8.69
C ALA A 18 48.50 22.32 -9.26
N LEU A 19 47.98 21.92 -10.42
CA LEU A 19 48.64 21.35 -11.61
C LEU A 19 49.99 20.64 -11.48
N THR A 20 50.04 19.39 -11.97
CA THR A 20 51.10 18.94 -12.89
C THR A 20 50.53 18.00 -13.96
N MET A 21 50.78 18.36 -15.23
CA MET A 21 50.61 17.51 -16.41
C MET A 21 51.90 16.71 -16.63
N LEU A 22 51.78 15.48 -17.14
CA LEU A 22 52.82 14.87 -17.97
C LEU A 22 52.16 14.02 -19.07
N ALA A 23 52.27 14.51 -20.29
CA ALA A 23 52.16 13.74 -21.53
C ALA A 23 53.59 13.43 -21.99
N ALA A 24 53.85 12.19 -22.41
CA ALA A 24 55.03 11.83 -23.19
C ALA A 24 54.64 10.80 -24.25
N CYS A 25 54.89 11.17 -25.50
CA CYS A 25 54.68 10.39 -26.72
C CYS A 25 55.90 9.50 -27.01
N SER A 26 55.71 8.42 -27.76
CA SER A 26 56.67 8.04 -28.82
C SER A 26 56.06 7.10 -29.87
N ASN A 27 56.11 7.56 -31.12
CA ASN A 27 55.86 6.90 -32.40
C ASN A 27 56.84 5.74 -32.69
N ALA A 28 56.47 4.81 -33.60
CA ALA A 28 57.08 4.69 -34.94
C ALA A 28 56.55 3.46 -35.73
N GLU A 29 56.36 3.68 -37.04
CA GLU A 29 55.87 2.78 -38.09
C GLU A 29 56.91 1.78 -38.64
N GLY A 30 56.42 0.72 -39.30
CA GLY A 30 56.94 0.36 -40.64
C GLY A 30 57.49 -1.06 -40.86
N GLY A 31 56.92 -1.77 -41.86
CA GLY A 31 57.66 -2.71 -42.71
C GLY A 31 57.13 -4.16 -42.79
N GLY A 32 56.60 -4.55 -43.95
CA GLY A 32 56.04 -5.88 -44.24
C GLY A 32 57.01 -6.92 -44.82
N GLY A 33 56.50 -8.15 -44.99
CA GLY A 33 57.19 -9.26 -45.67
C GLY A 33 56.47 -10.61 -45.49
N SER A 34 55.93 -11.15 -46.58
CA SER A 34 55.07 -12.35 -46.65
C SER A 34 55.83 -13.66 -46.92
N LYS A 35 55.37 -14.80 -46.37
CA LYS A 35 55.24 -16.09 -47.11
C LYS A 35 54.48 -17.21 -46.33
N ASN A 36 53.32 -17.55 -46.90
CA ASN A 36 52.65 -18.85 -47.13
C ASN A 36 52.79 -20.06 -46.18
N GLY A 37 51.62 -20.64 -45.86
CA GLY A 37 51.43 -22.05 -45.46
C GLY A 37 50.00 -22.30 -45.00
N GLY A 38 49.09 -22.64 -45.92
CA GLY A 38 47.66 -22.81 -45.65
C GLY A 38 47.29 -24.10 -44.91
N THR A 39 46.11 -24.09 -44.29
CA THR A 39 45.22 -25.24 -44.11
C THR A 39 43.82 -24.73 -43.78
N ASP A 40 42.83 -25.28 -44.48
CA ASP A 40 41.40 -24.97 -44.39
C ASP A 40 40.81 -25.22 -43.00
N ALA A 41 40.03 -24.25 -42.51
CA ALA A 41 38.99 -24.48 -41.52
C ALA A 41 37.84 -23.48 -41.73
N ALA A 42 36.65 -24.02 -41.98
CA ALA A 42 35.43 -23.29 -42.27
C ALA A 42 35.10 -22.23 -41.19
N ALA A 43 35.08 -20.97 -41.59
CA ALA A 43 34.60 -19.87 -40.76
C ALA A 43 33.07 -19.92 -40.65
N LYS A 44 32.57 -20.46 -39.54
CA LYS A 44 31.24 -20.13 -39.03
C LYS A 44 31.27 -18.68 -38.58
N THR A 45 30.53 -17.83 -39.28
CA THR A 45 30.26 -16.45 -38.86
C THR A 45 29.31 -16.52 -37.66
N GLU A 46 29.87 -16.55 -36.44
CA GLU A 46 29.10 -16.23 -35.25
C GLU A 46 28.89 -14.72 -35.21
N THR A 47 27.67 -14.30 -35.53
CA THR A 47 27.19 -12.95 -35.27
C THR A 47 27.24 -12.73 -33.77
N LYS A 48 28.30 -12.08 -33.28
CA LYS A 48 28.42 -11.61 -31.91
C LYS A 48 27.27 -10.63 -31.68
N ALA A 49 26.22 -11.07 -30.97
CA ALA A 49 25.13 -10.19 -30.59
C ALA A 49 25.71 -8.99 -29.86
N GLU A 50 25.59 -7.80 -30.46
CA GLU A 50 26.04 -6.56 -29.88
C GLU A 50 25.22 -6.35 -28.60
N GLN A 51 25.87 -6.47 -27.45
CA GLN A 51 25.19 -6.40 -26.16
C GLN A 51 24.62 -4.98 -26.01
N GLU A 52 23.29 -4.85 -26.11
CA GLU A 52 22.62 -3.55 -26.03
C GLU A 52 23.05 -2.80 -24.76
N LYS A 53 23.48 -1.55 -24.92
CA LYS A 53 23.90 -0.70 -23.78
C LYS A 53 22.78 -0.59 -22.75
N PRO A 54 23.07 -0.64 -21.44
CA PRO A 54 22.04 -0.56 -20.41
C PRO A 54 21.19 0.70 -20.52
N LEU A 55 19.86 0.55 -20.41
CA LEU A 55 18.92 1.69 -20.38
C LEU A 55 19.02 2.41 -19.03
N THR A 56 19.31 3.72 -19.03
CA THR A 56 19.19 4.52 -17.80
C THR A 56 17.72 4.83 -17.52
N VAL A 57 17.23 4.43 -16.33
CA VAL A 57 15.85 4.65 -15.87
C VAL A 57 15.87 5.53 -14.62
N LYS A 58 15.17 6.67 -14.68
CA LYS A 58 15.08 7.63 -13.58
C LYS A 58 13.72 7.58 -12.90
N ILE A 59 13.70 7.33 -11.60
CA ILE A 59 12.46 7.12 -10.83
C ILE A 59 12.46 8.00 -9.60
N PHE A 60 11.35 8.68 -9.33
CA PHE A 60 11.04 9.25 -8.02
C PHE A 60 10.17 8.25 -7.25
N ALA A 61 10.59 7.82 -6.06
CA ALA A 61 9.88 6.78 -5.31
C ALA A 61 10.01 6.96 -3.78
N GLY A 62 9.07 6.37 -3.05
CA GLY A 62 9.04 6.42 -1.59
C GLY A 62 10.07 5.53 -0.90
N LEU A 63 10.65 6.06 0.16
CA LEU A 63 11.56 5.41 1.09
C LEU A 63 10.81 5.04 2.37
N TYR A 64 10.63 3.73 2.61
CA TYR A 64 9.86 3.18 3.74
C TYR A 64 10.73 2.42 4.75
N ASN A 65 11.96 2.12 4.36
CA ASN A 65 13.01 1.46 5.12
C ASN A 65 14.30 2.28 4.95
N ASP A 66 15.43 1.77 5.42
CA ASP A 66 16.73 2.42 5.20
C ASP A 66 17.03 2.62 3.71
N ALA A 67 17.77 3.68 3.41
CA ALA A 67 18.21 3.98 2.05
C ALA A 67 19.07 2.80 1.53
N PRO A 68 18.74 2.22 0.37
CA PRO A 68 19.46 1.06 -0.11
C PRO A 68 20.83 1.43 -0.66
N ASP A 69 21.81 0.54 -0.45
CA ASP A 69 23.05 0.58 -1.23
C ASP A 69 22.79 0.01 -2.63
N MET A 70 22.74 0.88 -3.63
CA MET A 70 22.48 0.52 -5.02
C MET A 70 23.60 -0.35 -5.66
N ASN A 71 24.72 -0.57 -4.96
CA ASN A 71 25.80 -1.45 -5.39
C ASN A 71 25.76 -2.85 -4.73
N ASN A 72 24.80 -3.12 -3.86
CA ASN A 72 24.69 -4.42 -3.20
C ASN A 72 24.30 -5.54 -4.20
N ALA A 73 24.28 -6.78 -3.72
CA ALA A 73 23.98 -7.95 -4.55
C ALA A 73 22.58 -7.88 -5.18
N TYR A 74 21.58 -7.40 -4.43
CA TYR A 74 20.21 -7.25 -4.93
C TYR A 74 20.12 -6.29 -6.12
N TRP A 75 20.62 -5.06 -5.98
CA TRP A 75 20.49 -4.04 -7.02
C TRP A 75 21.41 -4.29 -8.22
N THR A 76 22.57 -4.89 -7.99
CA THR A 76 23.45 -5.36 -9.07
C THR A 76 22.72 -6.39 -9.94
N GLU A 77 22.08 -7.37 -9.32
CA GLU A 77 21.34 -8.40 -10.05
C GLU A 77 20.05 -7.85 -10.68
N TRP A 78 19.32 -6.93 -10.02
CA TRP A 78 18.17 -6.24 -10.60
C TRP A 78 18.55 -5.52 -11.91
N GLN A 79 19.60 -4.68 -11.86
CA GLN A 79 20.08 -3.91 -13.01
C GLN A 79 20.55 -4.81 -14.14
N LYS A 80 21.22 -5.93 -13.80
CA LYS A 80 21.63 -6.94 -14.78
C LYS A 80 20.43 -7.60 -15.47
N ARG A 81 19.44 -8.08 -14.72
CA ARG A 81 18.23 -8.74 -15.27
C ARG A 81 17.43 -7.83 -16.17
N THR A 82 17.32 -6.57 -15.77
CA THR A 82 16.55 -5.56 -16.51
C THR A 82 17.36 -4.89 -17.63
N ASN A 83 18.67 -5.18 -17.74
CA ASN A 83 19.64 -4.45 -18.56
C ASN A 83 19.51 -2.92 -18.39
N THR A 84 19.49 -2.44 -17.15
CA THR A 84 19.33 -1.03 -16.81
C THR A 84 20.44 -0.47 -15.94
N LYS A 85 20.55 0.86 -15.92
CA LYS A 85 21.16 1.64 -14.85
C LYS A 85 20.04 2.40 -14.14
N LEU A 86 19.80 2.11 -12.86
CA LEU A 86 18.75 2.76 -12.08
C LEU A 86 19.28 4.00 -11.38
N GLU A 87 18.56 5.10 -11.55
CA GLU A 87 18.77 6.35 -10.82
C GLU A 87 17.47 6.69 -10.09
N ILE A 88 17.38 6.27 -8.82
CA ILE A 88 16.16 6.43 -8.02
C ILE A 88 16.36 7.54 -6.99
N GLU A 89 15.51 8.56 -7.05
CA GLU A 89 15.35 9.52 -5.98
C GLU A 89 14.41 8.92 -4.92
N TRP A 90 15.02 8.44 -3.84
CA TRP A 90 14.30 7.91 -2.68
C TRP A 90 13.86 9.05 -1.76
N VAL A 91 12.55 9.20 -1.58
CA VAL A 91 11.98 10.25 -0.72
C VAL A 91 11.39 9.64 0.54
N PRO A 92 11.83 10.05 1.75
CA PRO A 92 11.24 9.59 3.01
C PRO A 92 9.71 9.62 2.97
N SER A 93 9.08 8.54 3.41
CA SER A 93 7.61 8.40 3.36
C SER A 93 6.84 9.51 4.09
N GLY A 94 7.45 10.15 5.10
CA GLY A 94 6.86 11.31 5.78
C GLY A 94 6.86 12.60 4.93
N ASP A 95 7.72 12.68 3.92
CA ASP A 95 7.92 13.88 3.08
C ASP A 95 7.42 13.69 1.64
N ILE A 96 7.12 12.45 1.23
CA ILE A 96 6.83 12.11 -0.17
C ILE A 96 5.67 12.91 -0.75
N ASP A 97 4.61 13.11 0.03
CA ASP A 97 3.43 13.85 -0.37
C ASP A 97 3.77 15.32 -0.65
N THR A 98 4.46 15.97 0.28
CA THR A 98 4.89 17.37 0.15
C THR A 98 5.83 17.56 -1.04
N LYS A 99 6.83 16.67 -1.20
CA LYS A 99 7.76 16.74 -2.33
C LYS A 99 7.05 16.49 -3.66
N MET A 100 6.13 15.54 -3.70
CA MET A 100 5.33 15.26 -4.90
C MET A 100 4.49 16.48 -5.29
N ASP A 101 3.80 17.11 -4.34
CA ASP A 101 3.01 18.32 -4.62
C ASP A 101 3.89 19.48 -5.14
N LEU A 102 5.13 19.61 -4.64
CA LEU A 102 6.10 20.58 -5.15
C LEU A 102 6.55 20.30 -6.60
N VAL A 103 6.90 19.06 -6.95
CA VAL A 103 7.33 18.73 -8.33
C VAL A 103 6.17 18.80 -9.32
N LEU A 104 4.95 18.47 -8.88
CA LEU A 104 3.73 18.65 -9.66
C LEU A 104 3.45 20.14 -9.93
N ALA A 105 3.58 20.99 -8.91
CA ALA A 105 3.33 22.43 -9.04
C ALA A 105 4.41 23.16 -9.86
N SER A 106 5.69 22.78 -9.72
CA SER A 106 6.78 23.38 -10.50
C SER A 106 6.81 22.90 -11.95
N GLY A 107 6.14 21.78 -12.24
CA GLY A 107 6.25 21.06 -13.50
C GLY A 107 7.61 20.41 -13.70
N ASP A 108 8.51 20.43 -12.71
CA ASP A 108 9.83 19.78 -12.79
C ASP A 108 9.76 18.29 -12.50
N LEU A 109 9.01 17.59 -13.36
CA LEU A 109 8.70 16.19 -13.16
C LEU A 109 9.88 15.27 -13.49
N PRO A 110 10.14 14.24 -12.67
CA PRO A 110 11.05 13.15 -13.00
C PRO A 110 10.53 12.36 -14.21
N GLU A 111 11.36 11.49 -14.80
CA GLU A 111 10.92 10.67 -15.94
C GLU A 111 9.78 9.73 -15.55
N ILE A 112 9.96 8.99 -14.46
CA ILE A 112 8.93 8.17 -13.81
C ILE A 112 8.67 8.73 -12.41
N LEU A 113 7.42 9.05 -12.13
CA LEU A 113 6.94 9.41 -10.80
C LEU A 113 6.16 8.23 -10.23
N SER A 114 6.66 7.62 -9.15
CA SER A 114 5.95 6.59 -8.38
C SER A 114 5.17 7.25 -7.25
N SER A 115 3.85 7.33 -7.42
CA SER A 115 2.96 7.79 -6.35
C SER A 115 2.49 6.60 -5.52
N PRO A 116 2.45 6.69 -4.18
CA PRO A 116 1.85 5.67 -3.31
C PRO A 116 0.32 5.74 -3.27
N ASP A 117 -0.27 6.81 -3.80
CA ASP A 117 -1.70 7.06 -3.81
C ASP A 117 -2.13 7.69 -5.15
N ALA A 118 -2.94 6.96 -5.90
CA ALA A 118 -3.45 7.41 -7.19
C ALA A 118 -4.66 8.35 -7.06
N SER A 119 -5.26 8.46 -5.88
CA SER A 119 -6.45 9.27 -5.62
C SER A 119 -6.14 10.72 -5.23
N ARG A 120 -4.86 11.10 -5.16
CA ARG A 120 -4.44 12.44 -4.75
C ARG A 120 -4.98 13.53 -5.68
N PRO A 121 -5.60 14.60 -5.14
CA PRO A 121 -6.11 15.70 -5.95
C PRO A 121 -5.08 16.36 -6.86
N SER A 122 -3.88 16.64 -6.33
CA SER A 122 -2.79 17.27 -7.08
C SER A 122 -2.36 16.41 -8.27
N LEU A 123 -2.24 15.10 -8.05
CA LEU A 123 -1.85 14.12 -9.06
C LEU A 123 -2.92 13.95 -10.14
N ILE A 124 -4.19 13.81 -9.75
CA ILE A 124 -5.32 13.75 -10.69
C ILE A 124 -5.39 15.01 -11.54
N ASN A 125 -5.28 16.19 -10.93
CA ASN A 125 -5.31 17.47 -11.64
C ASN A 125 -4.12 17.60 -12.59
N ALA A 126 -2.92 17.18 -12.19
CA ALA A 126 -1.76 17.18 -13.05
C ALA A 126 -1.93 16.25 -14.27
N ALA A 127 -2.51 15.06 -14.09
CA ALA A 127 -2.84 14.16 -15.19
C ALA A 127 -3.84 14.81 -16.18
N LYS A 128 -4.92 15.42 -15.68
CA LYS A 128 -5.91 16.15 -16.50
C LYS A 128 -5.29 17.34 -17.24
N ASN A 129 -4.34 18.02 -16.62
CA ASN A 129 -3.61 19.15 -17.20
C ASN A 129 -2.45 18.74 -18.12
N GLY A 130 -2.30 17.45 -18.43
CA GLY A 130 -1.33 16.95 -19.41
C GLY A 130 0.11 16.85 -18.90
N ALA A 131 0.31 16.81 -17.58
CA ALA A 131 1.64 16.66 -16.99
C ALA A 131 2.25 15.25 -17.22
N PHE A 132 1.40 14.25 -17.50
CA PHE A 132 1.78 12.86 -17.77
C PHE A 132 1.31 12.39 -19.14
N TRP A 133 1.97 11.38 -19.69
CA TRP A 133 1.52 10.71 -20.90
C TRP A 133 0.21 9.94 -20.68
N ASP A 134 -0.72 10.07 -21.62
CA ASP A 134 -1.80 9.10 -21.81
C ASP A 134 -1.17 7.83 -22.37
N LEU A 135 -1.15 6.76 -21.57
CA LEU A 135 -0.55 5.48 -21.91
C LEU A 135 -1.48 4.60 -22.75
N THR A 136 -2.77 4.92 -22.82
CA THR A 136 -3.78 4.16 -23.58
C THR A 136 -3.34 3.84 -25.02
N PRO A 137 -2.89 4.81 -25.85
CA PRO A 137 -2.45 4.51 -27.21
C PRO A 137 -1.14 3.71 -27.28
N PHE A 138 -0.29 3.79 -26.26
CA PHE A 138 0.92 2.96 -26.20
C PHE A 138 0.56 1.52 -25.88
N LEU A 139 -0.29 1.31 -24.88
CA LEU A 139 -0.67 -0.02 -24.41
C LEU A 139 -1.52 -0.77 -25.44
N GLY A 140 -2.41 -0.08 -26.17
CA GLY A 140 -3.24 -0.68 -27.22
C GLY A 140 -4.01 -1.91 -26.72
N ASP A 141 -3.84 -3.04 -27.42
CA ASP A 141 -4.39 -4.36 -27.07
C ASP A 141 -3.45 -5.22 -26.19
N PHE A 142 -2.37 -4.60 -25.70
CA PHE A 142 -1.26 -5.19 -24.96
C PHE A 142 -0.43 -6.21 -25.75
N LYS A 143 -0.46 -6.19 -27.09
CA LYS A 143 0.35 -7.10 -27.92
C LYS A 143 1.85 -7.01 -27.59
N ASP A 144 2.35 -5.81 -27.34
CA ASP A 144 3.76 -5.57 -26.99
C ASP A 144 4.01 -5.66 -25.47
N TYR A 145 2.96 -5.89 -24.67
CA TYR A 145 2.98 -5.82 -23.21
C TYR A 145 2.24 -6.99 -22.53
N PRO A 146 2.62 -8.25 -22.83
CA PRO A 146 1.89 -9.44 -22.34
C PRO A 146 1.91 -9.61 -20.82
N ASN A 147 2.96 -9.20 -20.11
CA ASN A 147 3.01 -9.26 -18.65
C ASN A 147 2.06 -8.25 -18.02
N LEU A 148 2.02 -7.01 -18.54
CA LEU A 148 1.03 -6.03 -18.11
C LEU A 148 -0.41 -6.46 -18.43
N LYS A 149 -0.61 -7.29 -19.46
CA LYS A 149 -1.92 -7.89 -19.74
C LYS A 149 -2.31 -8.96 -18.74
N ASN A 150 -1.39 -9.89 -18.47
CA ASN A 150 -1.72 -11.17 -17.84
C ASN A 150 -1.47 -11.20 -16.33
N ASN A 151 -0.59 -10.34 -15.83
CA ASN A 151 -0.09 -10.44 -14.46
C ASN A 151 -0.60 -9.32 -13.55
N LEU A 152 -1.40 -8.37 -14.03
CA LEU A 152 -1.98 -7.32 -13.18
C LEU A 152 -3.21 -7.82 -12.41
N ALA A 153 -3.55 -7.12 -11.32
CA ALA A 153 -4.79 -7.40 -10.62
C ALA A 153 -5.98 -7.09 -11.53
N LYS A 154 -7.08 -7.83 -11.35
CA LYS A 154 -8.32 -7.56 -12.09
C LYS A 154 -8.73 -6.09 -11.93
N ASP A 155 -9.04 -5.43 -13.04
CA ASP A 155 -9.43 -4.03 -13.10
C ASP A 155 -8.37 -3.03 -12.60
N ALA A 156 -7.11 -3.42 -12.38
CA ALA A 156 -6.07 -2.54 -11.83
C ALA A 156 -5.93 -1.21 -12.61
N LEU A 157 -5.87 -1.29 -13.93
CA LEU A 157 -5.75 -0.12 -14.81
C LEU A 157 -7.01 0.76 -14.78
N LYS A 158 -8.17 0.16 -14.54
CA LYS A 158 -9.44 0.89 -14.41
C LYS A 158 -9.42 1.79 -13.17
N TYR A 159 -8.89 1.32 -12.05
CA TYR A 159 -8.70 2.12 -10.83
C TYR A 159 -7.62 3.22 -10.96
N LEU A 160 -6.81 3.18 -12.02
CA LEU A 160 -5.82 4.20 -12.36
C LEU A 160 -6.26 5.09 -13.53
N SER A 161 -7.47 4.86 -14.04
CA SER A 161 -7.98 5.64 -15.15
C SER A 161 -8.52 6.98 -14.67
N VAL A 162 -8.25 8.02 -15.44
CA VAL A 162 -8.82 9.36 -15.24
C VAL A 162 -9.53 9.73 -16.53
N ASP A 163 -10.83 10.02 -16.45
CA ASP A 163 -11.68 10.34 -17.60
C ASP A 163 -11.57 9.30 -18.74
N GLY A 164 -11.48 8.01 -18.38
CA GLY A 164 -11.40 6.88 -19.33
C GLY A 164 -10.01 6.61 -19.91
N LYS A 165 -8.97 7.35 -19.51
CA LYS A 165 -7.60 7.20 -20.00
C LYS A 165 -6.67 6.65 -18.92
N ILE A 166 -5.69 5.85 -19.33
CA ILE A 166 -4.68 5.26 -18.43
C ILE A 166 -3.48 6.21 -18.35
N TYR A 167 -3.22 6.80 -17.18
CA TYR A 167 -2.08 7.70 -16.97
C TYR A 167 -0.93 7.07 -16.16
N ALA A 168 -1.17 5.89 -15.59
CA ALA A 168 -0.18 5.18 -14.79
C ALA A 168 -0.30 3.66 -14.93
N LEU A 169 0.82 2.98 -14.72
CA LEU A 169 0.86 1.54 -14.47
C LEU A 169 0.81 1.26 -12.96
N PRO A 170 0.20 0.16 -12.52
CA PRO A 170 -0.10 -0.03 -11.10
C PRO A 170 1.13 -0.33 -10.27
N ARG A 171 1.23 0.34 -9.13
CA ARG A 171 1.98 -0.21 -8.02
C ARG A 171 1.13 -1.31 -7.38
N SER A 172 1.49 -2.55 -7.70
CA SER A 172 0.72 -3.72 -7.34
C SER A 172 0.59 -3.89 -5.83
N ARG A 173 -0.59 -4.33 -5.40
CA ARG A 173 -0.88 -4.73 -4.02
C ARG A 173 -1.80 -5.94 -4.03
N SER A 174 -1.71 -6.80 -3.02
CA SER A 174 -2.75 -7.81 -2.81
C SER A 174 -4.11 -7.13 -2.56
N ARG A 175 -5.18 -7.76 -3.03
CA ARG A 175 -6.56 -7.37 -2.69
C ARG A 175 -6.91 -7.77 -1.26
N VAL A 176 -6.42 -8.92 -0.80
CA VAL A 176 -6.59 -9.44 0.55
C VAL A 176 -5.41 -8.96 1.40
N ASP A 177 -5.68 -7.99 2.27
CA ASP A 177 -4.65 -7.34 3.08
C ASP A 177 -5.10 -7.16 4.52
N LEU A 178 -6.11 -6.33 4.75
CA LEU A 178 -6.64 -6.06 6.09
C LEU A 178 -7.50 -7.24 6.57
N GLY A 179 -7.30 -7.64 7.81
CA GLY A 179 -8.15 -8.62 8.49
C GLY A 179 -8.56 -8.14 9.88
N LEU A 180 -9.80 -8.41 10.26
CA LEU A 180 -10.30 -8.19 11.61
C LEU A 180 -9.81 -9.32 12.51
N LYS A 181 -8.72 -9.09 13.24
CA LYS A 181 -8.05 -10.12 14.04
C LYS A 181 -8.77 -10.29 15.37
N ILE A 182 -8.87 -11.53 15.88
CA ILE A 182 -9.26 -11.80 17.26
C ILE A 182 -8.37 -12.89 17.88
N ARG A 183 -8.15 -12.81 19.18
CA ARG A 183 -7.45 -13.83 19.98
C ARG A 183 -8.33 -15.07 20.13
N LYS A 184 -8.10 -16.08 19.28
CA LYS A 184 -8.84 -17.34 19.30
C LYS A 184 -8.63 -18.10 20.62
N ASP A 185 -7.43 -18.05 21.16
CA ASP A 185 -7.12 -18.70 22.43
C ASP A 185 -7.89 -18.10 23.62
N TRP A 186 -8.24 -16.81 23.56
CA TRP A 186 -9.10 -16.18 24.56
C TRP A 186 -10.57 -16.60 24.38
N LEU A 187 -11.03 -16.73 23.14
CA LEU A 187 -12.36 -17.28 22.86
C LEU A 187 -12.47 -18.72 23.40
N ASP A 188 -11.46 -19.56 23.15
CA ASP A 188 -11.42 -20.95 23.59
C ASP A 188 -11.43 -21.06 25.13
N LYS A 189 -10.61 -20.26 25.83
CA LYS A 189 -10.59 -20.23 27.32
C LYS A 189 -11.94 -19.88 27.94
N LEU A 190 -12.71 -19.02 27.27
CA LEU A 190 -14.03 -18.57 27.74
C LEU A 190 -15.18 -19.38 27.17
N ASN A 191 -14.89 -20.44 26.39
CA ASN A 191 -15.89 -21.25 25.67
C ASN A 191 -16.81 -20.40 24.77
N ILE A 192 -16.25 -19.36 24.14
CA ILE A 192 -16.95 -18.50 23.19
C ILE A 192 -16.68 -19.04 21.77
N PRO A 193 -17.71 -19.34 20.95
CA PRO A 193 -17.50 -19.73 19.57
C PRO A 193 -16.89 -18.58 18.75
N VAL A 194 -16.18 -18.90 17.67
CA VAL A 194 -15.64 -17.87 16.75
C VAL A 194 -16.80 -17.07 16.14
N PRO A 195 -16.88 -15.74 16.37
CA PRO A 195 -18.00 -14.93 15.90
C PRO A 195 -18.19 -14.97 14.38
N GLN A 196 -19.44 -15.04 13.94
CA GLN A 196 -19.86 -15.02 12.54
C GLN A 196 -20.65 -13.76 12.19
N THR A 197 -21.14 -13.02 13.20
CA THR A 197 -21.89 -11.76 13.03
C THR A 197 -21.27 -10.63 13.85
N LEU A 198 -21.58 -9.38 13.47
CA LEU A 198 -21.16 -8.21 14.24
C LEU A 198 -21.70 -8.24 15.69
N ASP A 199 -22.93 -8.70 15.90
CA ASP A 199 -23.53 -8.79 17.24
C ASP A 199 -22.83 -9.84 18.12
N GLU A 200 -22.53 -11.02 17.56
CA GLU A 200 -21.75 -12.05 18.25
C GLU A 200 -20.34 -11.55 18.60
N TYR A 201 -19.73 -10.78 17.71
CA TYR A 201 -18.42 -10.19 17.91
C TYR A 201 -18.43 -9.15 19.04
N ALA A 202 -19.41 -8.24 19.07
CA ALA A 202 -19.57 -7.29 20.19
C ALA A 202 -19.80 -8.01 21.53
N ALA A 203 -20.65 -9.05 21.53
CA ALA A 203 -20.90 -9.85 22.73
C ALA A 203 -19.65 -10.62 23.19
N ALA A 204 -18.84 -11.14 22.26
CA ALA A 204 -17.58 -11.80 22.57
C ALA A 204 -16.57 -10.84 23.20
N LEU A 205 -16.40 -9.64 22.63
CA LEU A 205 -15.50 -8.61 23.18
C LEU A 205 -15.90 -8.20 24.59
N LYS A 206 -17.21 -7.98 24.84
CA LYS A 206 -17.73 -7.66 26.17
C LYS A 206 -17.34 -8.73 27.19
N LYS A 207 -17.58 -10.00 26.87
CA LYS A 207 -17.22 -11.13 27.76
C LYS A 207 -15.71 -11.18 28.03
N ILE A 208 -14.89 -10.98 27.01
CA ILE A 208 -13.42 -10.97 27.12
C ILE A 208 -12.93 -9.87 28.06
N VAL A 209 -13.45 -8.64 27.89
CA VAL A 209 -13.08 -7.47 28.70
C VAL A 209 -13.44 -7.64 30.17
N ASP A 210 -14.49 -8.41 30.47
CA ASP A 210 -14.96 -8.63 31.83
C ASP A 210 -14.30 -9.82 32.55
N SER A 211 -13.54 -10.67 31.86
CA SER A 211 -13.11 -11.98 32.38
C SER A 211 -11.66 -12.12 32.84
N ASP A 212 -10.82 -11.07 32.76
CA ASP A 212 -9.36 -11.12 33.05
C ASP A 212 -8.68 -12.31 32.35
N VAL A 213 -8.97 -12.49 31.05
CA VAL A 213 -8.55 -13.68 30.28
C VAL A 213 -7.05 -13.73 30.03
N ASP A 214 -6.36 -12.58 30.16
CA ASP A 214 -4.90 -12.48 30.14
C ASP A 214 -4.25 -12.82 31.49
N GLY A 215 -5.06 -13.03 32.54
CA GLY A 215 -4.65 -13.67 33.80
C GLY A 215 -3.72 -12.84 34.67
N ASN A 216 -3.81 -11.50 34.57
CA ASN A 216 -2.90 -10.60 35.25
C ASN A 216 -3.47 -10.04 36.57
N GLY A 217 -4.73 -10.38 36.90
CA GLY A 217 -5.42 -9.96 38.12
C GLY A 217 -5.93 -8.53 38.09
N LYS A 218 -5.92 -7.85 36.93
CA LYS A 218 -6.36 -6.47 36.74
C LYS A 218 -7.43 -6.41 35.66
N LYS A 219 -8.38 -5.48 35.82
CA LYS A 219 -9.37 -5.19 34.79
C LYS A 219 -8.78 -4.22 33.75
N ASP A 220 -7.78 -4.69 33.00
CA ASP A 220 -7.07 -3.93 31.96
C ASP A 220 -7.02 -4.65 30.60
N THR A 221 -7.69 -5.80 30.45
CA THR A 221 -7.89 -6.45 29.16
C THR A 221 -8.59 -5.49 28.19
N LEU A 222 -8.00 -5.23 27.03
CA LEU A 222 -8.60 -4.35 26.02
C LEU A 222 -9.43 -5.16 25.01
N GLY A 223 -10.57 -4.63 24.59
CA GLY A 223 -11.42 -5.23 23.56
C GLY A 223 -10.85 -5.05 22.14
N ILE A 224 -11.59 -4.40 21.26
CA ILE A 224 -11.05 -3.94 19.98
C ILE A 224 -10.28 -2.64 20.16
N ILE A 225 -9.05 -2.62 19.67
CA ILE A 225 -8.20 -1.42 19.66
C ILE A 225 -8.03 -0.89 18.24
N GLY A 226 -7.64 0.37 18.13
CA GLY A 226 -7.38 1.04 16.86
C GLY A 226 -7.15 2.54 17.05
N GLN A 227 -6.89 3.24 15.96
CA GLN A 227 -6.65 4.69 15.95
C GLN A 227 -7.77 5.40 15.19
N GLY A 228 -7.68 6.73 15.03
CA GLY A 228 -8.69 7.51 14.31
C GLY A 228 -10.02 7.54 15.06
N VAL A 229 -11.13 7.70 14.34
CA VAL A 229 -12.44 7.86 14.98
C VAL A 229 -12.96 6.57 15.59
N VAL A 230 -12.72 5.43 14.96
CA VAL A 230 -13.25 4.16 15.46
C VAL A 230 -12.12 3.16 15.56
N VAL A 231 -11.63 2.74 14.40
CA VAL A 231 -10.46 1.90 14.19
C VAL A 231 -9.98 2.21 12.78
N ASP A 232 -9.20 3.26 12.55
CA ASP A 232 -8.95 3.86 11.22
C ASP A 232 -8.54 2.81 10.16
N ASP A 233 -7.72 1.83 10.56
CA ASP A 233 -7.30 0.70 9.74
C ASP A 233 -8.41 -0.33 9.44
N GLY A 234 -9.57 -0.24 10.10
CA GLY A 234 -10.73 -1.13 9.96
C GLY A 234 -12.09 -0.44 9.85
N THR A 235 -12.18 0.89 9.93
CA THR A 235 -13.48 1.60 9.99
C THR A 235 -14.28 1.34 8.72
N PHE A 236 -13.60 1.33 7.58
CA PHE A 236 -14.17 0.97 6.28
C PHE A 236 -14.58 -0.51 6.16
N LEU A 237 -13.87 -1.41 6.86
CA LEU A 237 -14.25 -2.82 6.94
C LEU A 237 -15.61 -2.95 7.66
N PHE A 238 -15.83 -2.24 8.77
CA PHE A 238 -17.13 -2.22 9.42
C PHE A 238 -18.20 -1.53 8.56
N GLY A 239 -17.86 -0.41 7.92
CA GLY A 239 -18.77 0.27 6.99
C GLY A 239 -19.26 -0.65 5.87
N ALA A 240 -18.39 -1.51 5.33
CA ALA A 240 -18.78 -2.55 4.37
C ALA A 240 -19.82 -3.51 4.97
N GLY A 241 -19.63 -3.98 6.21
CA GLY A 241 -20.57 -4.86 6.91
C GLY A 241 -21.94 -4.23 7.19
N PHE A 242 -21.99 -2.92 7.43
CA PHE A 242 -23.25 -2.17 7.54
C PHE A 242 -23.90 -1.85 6.18
N GLY A 243 -23.25 -2.23 5.07
CA GLY A 243 -23.75 -2.04 3.72
C GLY A 243 -23.47 -0.65 3.15
N ALA A 244 -22.56 0.12 3.74
CA ALA A 244 -22.21 1.47 3.28
C ALA A 244 -21.48 1.48 1.92
N TYR A 245 -20.97 0.33 1.47
CA TYR A 245 -20.39 0.17 0.12
C TYR A 245 -21.44 -0.02 -0.97
N ASN A 246 -22.69 -0.28 -0.60
CA ASN A 246 -23.79 -0.32 -1.57
C ASN A 246 -24.17 1.14 -1.92
N PRO A 247 -24.15 1.53 -3.21
CA PRO A 247 -24.47 2.90 -3.61
C PRO A 247 -25.80 3.37 -3.04
N THR A 248 -25.76 4.49 -2.31
CA THR A 248 -26.95 5.14 -1.76
C THR A 248 -27.11 6.49 -2.45
N TYR A 249 -28.31 6.78 -2.95
CA TYR A 249 -28.60 8.01 -3.69
C TYR A 249 -29.51 8.92 -2.87
N ASN A 250 -29.28 10.23 -2.96
CA ASN A 250 -30.23 11.23 -2.47
C ASN A 250 -31.41 11.40 -3.46
N GLU A 251 -32.41 12.18 -3.06
CA GLU A 251 -33.61 12.44 -3.88
C GLU A 251 -33.30 13.10 -5.23
N GLU A 252 -32.17 13.79 -5.35
CA GLU A 252 -31.72 14.44 -6.59
C GLU A 252 -30.88 13.51 -7.50
N GLY A 253 -30.80 12.23 -7.18
CA GLY A 253 -30.03 11.24 -7.92
C GLY A 253 -28.51 11.31 -7.72
N GLY A 254 -28.03 12.10 -6.76
CA GLY A 254 -26.62 12.15 -6.37
C GLY A 254 -26.23 10.98 -5.47
N MET A 255 -25.10 10.34 -5.76
CA MET A 255 -24.55 9.22 -4.98
C MET A 255 -23.85 9.77 -3.73
N ILE A 256 -24.41 9.46 -2.56
CA ILE A 256 -23.92 9.90 -1.25
C ILE A 256 -22.62 9.16 -0.93
N GLU A 257 -21.59 9.88 -0.51
CA GLU A 257 -20.31 9.29 -0.08
C GLU A 257 -20.49 8.39 1.14
N THR A 258 -19.81 7.24 1.16
CA THR A 258 -19.91 6.17 2.18
C THR A 258 -20.01 6.71 3.62
N ARG A 259 -19.17 7.68 4.00
CA ARG A 259 -19.08 8.28 5.35
C ARG A 259 -20.29 9.11 5.76
N LEU A 260 -21.10 9.53 4.79
CA LEU A 260 -22.29 10.35 5.00
C LEU A 260 -23.58 9.56 4.78
N THR A 261 -23.50 8.25 4.56
CA THR A 261 -24.68 7.39 4.37
C THR A 261 -25.38 7.08 5.70
N PRO A 262 -26.71 6.82 5.70
CA PRO A 262 -27.41 6.32 6.88
C PRO A 262 -26.83 5.01 7.45
N GLN A 263 -26.27 4.15 6.59
CA GLN A 263 -25.60 2.91 6.97
C GLN A 263 -24.36 3.17 7.83
N TRP A 264 -23.65 4.26 7.54
CA TRP A 264 -22.55 4.71 8.38
C TRP A 264 -23.05 5.26 9.72
N ASP A 265 -24.18 6.00 9.73
CA ASP A 265 -24.80 6.43 11.00
C ASP A 265 -25.19 5.23 11.89
N ASP A 266 -25.68 4.13 11.31
CA ASP A 266 -25.99 2.88 12.02
C ASP A 266 -24.73 2.19 12.55
N MET A 267 -23.63 2.23 11.80
CA MET A 267 -22.32 1.75 12.28
C MET A 267 -21.84 2.54 13.50
N ILE A 268 -22.02 3.86 13.51
CA ILE A 268 -21.65 4.71 14.66
C ILE A 268 -22.52 4.37 15.88
N ALA A 269 -23.81 4.06 15.71
CA ALA A 269 -24.66 3.58 16.80
C ALA A 269 -24.15 2.26 17.39
N TYR A 270 -23.69 1.33 16.54
CA TYR A 270 -23.09 0.08 16.98
C TYR A 270 -21.81 0.31 17.81
N PHE A 271 -20.92 1.20 17.36
CA PHE A 271 -19.72 1.53 18.13
C PHE A 271 -20.01 2.30 19.42
N ARG A 272 -21.05 3.13 19.45
CA ARG A 272 -21.54 3.75 20.70
C ARG A 272 -21.94 2.67 21.71
N GLN A 273 -22.71 1.67 21.30
CA GLN A 273 -23.11 0.59 22.19
C GLN A 273 -21.89 -0.22 22.64
N MET A 274 -20.98 -0.55 21.72
CA MET A 274 -19.74 -1.25 22.05
C MET A 274 -18.86 -0.48 23.05
N TYR A 275 -18.78 0.85 22.93
CA TYR A 275 -18.08 1.71 23.89
C TYR A 275 -18.75 1.66 25.27
N ALA A 276 -20.08 1.79 25.32
CA ALA A 276 -20.84 1.71 26.56
C ALA A 276 -20.68 0.34 27.25
N ASP A 277 -20.53 -0.73 26.47
CA ASP A 277 -20.26 -2.09 26.95
C ASP A 277 -18.78 -2.36 27.28
N GLY A 278 -17.89 -1.37 27.11
CA GLY A 278 -16.46 -1.49 27.42
C GLY A 278 -15.63 -2.22 26.35
N GLY A 279 -16.22 -2.57 25.21
CA GLY A 279 -15.54 -3.25 24.10
C GLY A 279 -14.51 -2.37 23.38
N LEU A 280 -14.55 -1.05 23.59
CA LEU A 280 -13.55 -0.08 23.14
C LEU A 280 -12.79 0.50 24.34
N PRO A 281 -11.47 0.70 24.26
CA PRO A 281 -10.71 1.46 25.25
C PRO A 281 -11.28 2.86 25.46
N LYS A 282 -11.22 3.40 26.68
CA LYS A 282 -11.80 4.72 27.00
C LYS A 282 -11.18 5.84 26.16
N GLU A 283 -9.91 5.69 25.82
CA GLU A 283 -9.05 6.60 25.09
C GLU A 283 -8.96 6.31 23.59
N PHE A 284 -9.81 5.43 23.02
CA PHE A 284 -9.70 4.97 21.62
C PHE A 284 -9.44 6.10 20.61
N ALA A 285 -10.10 7.25 20.77
CA ALA A 285 -10.05 8.39 19.85
C ALA A 285 -8.67 9.09 19.78
N VAL A 286 -7.78 8.85 20.74
CA VAL A 286 -6.44 9.48 20.80
C VAL A 286 -5.30 8.46 20.71
N MET A 287 -5.61 7.16 20.62
CA MET A 287 -4.60 6.12 20.47
C MET A 287 -3.91 6.24 19.11
N LYS A 288 -2.59 6.04 19.09
CA LYS A 288 -1.76 6.11 17.89
C LYS A 288 -1.55 4.73 17.28
N ARG A 289 -1.38 4.63 15.96
CA ARG A 289 -1.06 3.37 15.27
C ARG A 289 -0.01 2.51 15.97
N THR A 290 1.16 3.10 16.24
CA THR A 290 2.30 2.39 16.84
C THR A 290 2.01 1.91 18.25
N GLN A 291 1.20 2.66 19.01
CA GLN A 291 0.74 2.24 20.34
C GLN A 291 -0.22 1.05 20.23
N ASN A 292 -1.16 1.07 19.29
CA ASN A 292 -2.10 -0.03 19.06
C ASN A 292 -1.38 -1.31 18.59
N GLU A 293 -0.46 -1.17 17.64
CA GLU A 293 0.38 -2.27 17.17
C GLU A 293 1.12 -2.91 18.35
N GLU A 294 1.74 -2.11 19.22
CA GLU A 294 2.43 -2.63 20.40
C GLU A 294 1.51 -3.34 21.39
N LEU A 295 0.34 -2.77 21.68
CA LEU A 295 -0.65 -3.36 22.59
C LEU A 295 -1.15 -4.72 22.10
N PHE A 296 -1.45 -4.85 20.80
CA PHE A 296 -1.86 -6.14 20.23
C PHE A 296 -0.70 -7.14 20.18
N ARG A 297 0.47 -6.69 19.75
CA ARG A 297 1.69 -7.49 19.59
C ARG A 297 2.19 -8.06 20.93
N THR A 298 1.98 -7.33 22.03
CA THR A 298 2.36 -7.75 23.40
C THR A 298 1.22 -8.42 24.17
N GLY A 299 0.09 -8.69 23.52
CA GLY A 299 -0.97 -9.56 24.06
C GLY A 299 -1.93 -8.87 25.01
N LYS A 300 -2.08 -7.55 24.91
CA LYS A 300 -2.95 -6.73 25.77
C LYS A 300 -4.35 -6.48 25.22
N ALA A 301 -4.58 -6.75 23.95
CA ALA A 301 -5.87 -6.54 23.30
C ALA A 301 -6.44 -7.80 22.66
N ALA A 302 -7.77 -7.92 22.72
CA ALA A 302 -8.51 -9.04 22.17
C ALA A 302 -8.58 -9.00 20.64
N SER A 303 -8.67 -7.80 20.08
CA SER A 303 -8.93 -7.63 18.65
C SER A 303 -8.28 -6.37 18.09
N TYR A 304 -7.85 -6.44 16.83
CA TYR A 304 -7.25 -5.33 16.10
C TYR A 304 -7.45 -5.55 14.59
N THR A 305 -7.66 -4.47 13.83
CA THR A 305 -7.66 -4.55 12.36
C THR A 305 -6.33 -4.07 11.83
N ASN A 306 -5.63 -4.93 11.09
CA ASN A 306 -4.39 -4.57 10.40
C ASN A 306 -4.09 -5.60 9.29
N SER A 307 -3.01 -5.41 8.56
CA SER A 307 -2.52 -6.34 7.54
C SER A 307 -2.38 -7.76 8.12
N ILE A 308 -2.89 -8.77 7.41
CA ILE A 308 -2.79 -10.19 7.76
C ILE A 308 -1.32 -10.64 7.79
N TRP A 309 -0.47 -9.97 7.01
CA TRP A 309 0.97 -10.20 6.93
C TRP A 309 1.68 -10.22 8.29
N TRP A 310 1.18 -9.44 9.27
CA TRP A 310 1.76 -9.35 10.63
C TRP A 310 1.38 -10.50 11.56
N ASP A 311 0.42 -11.36 11.20
CA ASP A 311 -0.12 -12.36 12.11
C ASP A 311 0.95 -13.32 12.66
N ASP A 312 1.92 -13.75 11.84
CA ASP A 312 2.98 -14.68 12.26
C ASP A 312 3.89 -14.07 13.33
N GLU A 313 4.35 -12.83 13.10
CA GLU A 313 5.19 -12.10 14.04
C GLU A 313 4.44 -11.85 15.35
N TRP A 314 3.20 -11.35 15.26
CA TRP A 314 2.42 -11.04 16.45
C TRP A 314 2.01 -12.30 17.23
N GLU A 315 1.71 -13.42 16.55
CA GLU A 315 1.43 -14.69 17.21
C GLU A 315 2.69 -15.20 17.95
N LYS A 316 3.88 -15.10 17.32
CA LYS A 316 5.16 -15.44 17.96
C LYS A 316 5.46 -14.55 19.16
N GLU A 317 5.25 -13.24 19.05
CA GLU A 317 5.50 -12.31 20.16
C GLU A 317 4.53 -12.56 21.32
N ASN A 318 3.24 -12.72 21.03
CA ASN A 318 2.23 -13.05 22.03
C ASN A 318 2.58 -14.35 22.78
N ARG A 319 3.09 -15.37 22.09
CA ARG A 319 3.48 -16.66 22.70
C ARG A 319 4.59 -16.56 23.73
N LYS A 320 5.39 -15.49 23.74
CA LYS A 320 6.42 -15.29 24.77
C LYS A 320 5.83 -15.12 26.16
N THR A 321 4.60 -14.61 26.26
CA THR A 321 3.90 -14.40 27.54
C THR A 321 2.63 -15.24 27.66
N GLN A 322 2.01 -15.62 26.52
CA GLN A 322 0.76 -16.38 26.45
C GLN A 322 0.97 -17.57 25.50
N PRO A 323 1.53 -18.71 25.98
CA PRO A 323 2.04 -19.80 25.13
C PRO A 323 1.05 -20.37 24.10
N ASP A 324 -0.24 -20.35 24.41
CA ASP A 324 -1.31 -20.84 23.52
C ASP A 324 -1.83 -19.78 22.53
N ALA A 325 -1.20 -18.59 22.48
CA ALA A 325 -1.68 -17.48 21.67
C ALA A 325 -1.93 -17.89 20.22
N LYS A 326 -3.12 -17.54 19.73
CA LYS A 326 -3.56 -17.83 18.36
C LYS A 326 -4.37 -16.67 17.81
N ILE A 327 -3.95 -16.15 16.66
CA ILE A 327 -4.66 -15.07 15.96
C ILE A 327 -5.43 -15.65 14.78
N VAL A 328 -6.72 -15.33 14.70
CA VAL A 328 -7.58 -15.63 13.53
C VAL A 328 -8.19 -14.35 12.99
N ASN A 329 -8.38 -14.27 11.66
CA ASN A 329 -9.09 -13.17 11.01
C ASN A 329 -10.56 -13.55 10.81
N LEU A 330 -11.45 -12.65 11.24
CA LEU A 330 -12.89 -12.83 11.20
C LEU A 330 -13.48 -12.38 9.87
N LEU A 331 -14.56 -13.06 9.48
CA LEU A 331 -15.41 -12.69 8.37
C LEU A 331 -16.85 -12.54 8.90
N LEU A 332 -17.21 -11.32 9.31
CA LEU A 332 -18.46 -11.08 10.03
C LEU A 332 -19.56 -10.61 9.10
N LYS A 333 -20.76 -11.17 9.23
CA LYS A 333 -21.97 -10.63 8.59
C LYS A 333 -22.50 -9.47 9.43
N GLY A 334 -22.78 -8.36 8.78
CA GLY A 334 -23.50 -7.25 9.40
C GLY A 334 -25.01 -7.38 9.25
N PRO A 335 -25.77 -6.38 9.74
CA PRO A 335 -27.21 -6.49 9.95
C PRO A 335 -28.02 -6.67 8.66
N LYS A 336 -27.48 -6.26 7.51
CA LYS A 336 -28.12 -6.37 6.18
C LYS A 336 -27.57 -7.53 5.34
N GLY A 337 -26.76 -8.41 5.94
CA GLY A 337 -26.14 -9.56 5.27
C GLY A 337 -24.85 -9.26 4.52
N ASP A 338 -24.47 -7.99 4.41
CA ASP A 338 -23.15 -7.58 3.92
C ASP A 338 -22.04 -8.06 4.85
N VAL A 339 -20.86 -8.33 4.28
CA VAL A 339 -19.70 -8.82 5.03
C VAL A 339 -18.79 -7.67 5.41
N ALA A 340 -18.34 -7.66 6.66
CA ALA A 340 -17.37 -6.72 7.20
C ALA A 340 -15.96 -7.07 6.68
N LEU A 341 -15.69 -6.70 5.43
CA LEU A 341 -14.40 -6.91 4.77
C LEU A 341 -14.14 -5.84 3.69
N ASP A 342 -13.17 -4.94 3.93
CA ASP A 342 -12.70 -3.96 2.93
C ASP A 342 -11.68 -4.61 1.99
N LEU A 343 -12.13 -4.97 0.79
CA LEU A 343 -11.28 -5.53 -0.25
C LEU A 343 -10.51 -4.40 -0.96
N GLN A 344 -9.20 -4.59 -1.13
CA GLN A 344 -8.39 -3.63 -1.86
C GLN A 344 -8.59 -3.78 -3.38
N THR A 345 -8.23 -2.74 -4.13
CA THR A 345 -8.37 -2.67 -5.60
C THR A 345 -7.31 -3.49 -6.35
N GLY A 346 -6.30 -3.97 -5.63
CA GLY A 346 -5.10 -4.57 -6.24
C GLY A 346 -4.02 -3.55 -6.59
N VAL A 347 -4.26 -2.27 -6.25
CA VAL A 347 -3.41 -1.13 -6.62
C VAL A 347 -3.16 -0.27 -5.38
N SER A 348 -1.92 0.20 -5.21
CA SER A 348 -1.49 1.07 -4.11
C SER A 348 -0.64 2.21 -4.65
N GLY A 349 -1.27 2.99 -5.52
CA GLY A 349 -0.62 4.03 -6.30
C GLY A 349 -0.19 3.56 -7.69
N GLY A 350 0.68 4.32 -8.35
CA GLY A 350 1.05 4.05 -9.73
C GLY A 350 2.34 4.73 -10.17
N TYR A 351 2.88 4.23 -11.29
CA TYR A 351 4.03 4.76 -11.98
C TYR A 351 3.57 5.60 -13.17
N TYR A 352 3.81 6.91 -13.10
CA TYR A 352 3.40 7.91 -14.09
C TYR A 352 4.62 8.32 -14.91
N ILE A 353 4.47 8.40 -16.24
CA ILE A 353 5.54 8.85 -17.13
C ILE A 353 5.31 10.31 -17.49
N SER A 354 6.27 11.18 -17.15
CA SER A 354 6.20 12.63 -17.39
C SER A 354 6.07 12.97 -18.87
N LYS A 355 5.24 13.98 -19.18
CA LYS A 355 5.06 14.47 -20.56
C LYS A 355 6.34 15.08 -21.15
N LYS A 356 7.33 15.42 -20.32
CA LYS A 356 8.67 15.86 -20.76
C LYS A 356 9.49 14.75 -21.41
N VAL A 357 9.16 13.48 -21.15
CA VAL A 357 9.85 12.33 -21.75
C VAL A 357 9.47 12.23 -23.23
N PRO A 358 10.43 12.22 -24.18
CA PRO A 358 10.13 12.04 -25.60
C PRO A 358 9.44 10.70 -25.88
N GLU A 359 8.52 10.65 -26.84
CA GLU A 359 7.70 9.46 -27.13
C GLU A 359 8.54 8.17 -27.34
N ALA A 360 9.65 8.26 -28.08
CA ALA A 360 10.54 7.13 -28.29
C ALA A 360 11.11 6.56 -26.97
N ARG A 361 11.39 7.44 -25.99
CA ARG A 361 11.87 7.08 -24.67
C ARG A 361 10.74 6.51 -23.80
N VAL A 362 9.49 6.96 -23.96
CA VAL A 362 8.31 6.36 -23.31
C VAL A 362 8.24 4.86 -23.61
N LYS A 363 8.42 4.46 -24.87
CA LYS A 363 8.40 3.04 -25.26
C LYS A 363 9.51 2.22 -24.58
N GLN A 364 10.70 2.81 -24.37
CA GLN A 364 11.79 2.16 -23.64
C GLN A 364 11.46 1.98 -22.15
N LEU A 365 10.89 3.02 -21.51
CA LEU A 365 10.45 2.94 -20.11
C LEU A 365 9.30 1.95 -19.94
N LEU A 366 8.37 1.87 -20.89
CA LEU A 366 7.30 0.88 -20.89
C LEU A 366 7.84 -0.55 -21.05
N LYS A 367 8.89 -0.77 -21.86
CA LYS A 367 9.56 -2.09 -21.94
C LYS A 367 10.18 -2.50 -20.60
N TYR A 368 10.77 -1.55 -19.87
CA TYR A 368 11.25 -1.80 -18.51
C TYR A 368 10.09 -2.21 -17.57
N LEU A 369 9.03 -1.41 -17.51
CA LEU A 369 7.87 -1.66 -16.64
C LEU A 369 7.11 -2.96 -17.01
N GLU A 370 7.10 -3.30 -18.29
CA GLU A 370 6.58 -4.57 -18.78
C GLU A 370 7.39 -5.77 -18.29
N PHE A 371 8.72 -5.70 -18.38
CA PHE A 371 9.56 -6.78 -17.87
C PHE A 371 9.47 -6.90 -16.33
N THR A 372 9.36 -5.78 -15.61
CA THR A 372 9.16 -5.81 -14.17
C THR A 372 7.73 -6.18 -13.73
N ALA A 373 6.79 -6.29 -14.68
CA ALA A 373 5.50 -6.95 -14.49
C ALA A 373 5.55 -8.48 -14.69
N SER A 374 6.71 -9.05 -15.02
CA SER A 374 6.87 -10.50 -15.14
C SER A 374 6.85 -11.21 -13.78
N GLN A 375 6.47 -12.49 -13.79
CA GLN A 375 6.55 -13.33 -12.59
C GLN A 375 8.00 -13.50 -12.13
N GLU A 376 8.97 -13.57 -13.05
CA GLU A 376 10.39 -13.71 -12.72
C GLU A 376 10.89 -12.51 -11.89
N MET A 377 10.66 -11.30 -12.39
CA MET A 377 11.08 -10.09 -11.68
C MET A 377 10.31 -9.92 -10.38
N THR A 378 9.05 -10.35 -10.31
CA THR A 378 8.26 -10.30 -9.08
C THR A 378 8.79 -11.27 -8.03
N ASP A 379 9.12 -12.50 -8.42
CA ASP A 379 9.76 -13.48 -7.54
C ASP A 379 11.09 -12.96 -7.01
N PHE A 380 11.93 -12.40 -7.88
CA PHE A 380 13.17 -11.75 -7.47
C PHE A 380 12.92 -10.56 -6.54
N ALA A 381 11.88 -9.76 -6.79
CA ALA A 381 11.56 -8.61 -5.96
C ALA A 381 11.05 -8.96 -4.56
N TYR A 382 10.51 -10.17 -4.36
CA TYR A 382 10.00 -10.63 -3.08
C TYR A 382 10.99 -11.50 -2.31
N TYR A 383 11.93 -12.16 -2.99
CA TYR A 383 12.83 -13.13 -2.35
C TYR A 383 14.32 -12.91 -2.64
N GLY A 384 14.67 -12.08 -3.62
CA GLY A 384 16.06 -11.84 -4.03
C GLY A 384 16.76 -13.11 -4.53
N ILE A 385 18.08 -13.14 -4.34
CA ILE A 385 18.98 -14.23 -4.74
C ILE A 385 18.96 -15.36 -3.69
N GLU A 386 18.80 -16.61 -4.13
CA GLU A 386 18.90 -17.79 -3.27
C GLU A 386 20.30 -17.90 -2.64
N GLY A 387 20.37 -18.31 -1.38
CA GLY A 387 21.61 -18.41 -0.60
C GLY A 387 22.10 -17.08 -0.01
N ILE A 388 21.71 -15.94 -0.59
CA ILE A 388 22.00 -14.60 -0.05
C ILE A 388 20.79 -14.04 0.69
N HIS A 389 19.68 -13.87 -0.03
CA HIS A 389 18.48 -13.18 0.44
C HIS A 389 17.40 -14.15 0.91
N HIS A 390 17.37 -15.38 0.39
CA HIS A 390 16.44 -16.40 0.86
C HIS A 390 17.08 -17.79 0.85
N LYS A 391 16.44 -18.71 1.59
CA LYS A 391 16.67 -20.15 1.51
C LYS A 391 15.35 -20.85 1.19
N VAL A 392 15.43 -22.05 0.62
CA VAL A 392 14.26 -22.92 0.48
C VAL A 392 14.19 -23.83 1.71
N VAL A 393 13.12 -23.70 2.48
CA VAL A 393 12.82 -24.52 3.66
C VAL A 393 11.45 -25.14 3.45
N ASP A 394 11.37 -26.48 3.48
CA ASP A 394 10.14 -27.24 3.20
C ASP A 394 9.45 -26.86 1.88
N GLY A 395 10.24 -26.52 0.85
CA GLY A 395 9.74 -26.10 -0.46
C GLY A 395 9.21 -24.65 -0.51
N GLN A 396 9.36 -23.87 0.56
CA GLN A 396 9.02 -22.44 0.61
C GLN A 396 10.28 -21.56 0.65
N LYS A 397 10.26 -20.44 -0.09
CA LYS A 397 11.27 -19.39 0.03
C LYS A 397 11.08 -18.61 1.34
N VAL A 398 12.10 -18.62 2.20
CA VAL A 398 12.15 -17.92 3.50
C VAL A 398 13.30 -16.92 3.46
N LEU A 399 13.03 -15.66 3.80
CA LEU A 399 14.06 -14.62 3.77
C LEU A 399 15.13 -14.85 4.85
N THR A 400 16.39 -14.61 4.49
CA THR A 400 17.51 -14.49 5.44
C THR A 400 17.47 -13.12 6.12
N GLU A 401 18.30 -12.89 7.15
CA GLU A 401 18.45 -11.56 7.75
C GLU A 401 18.85 -10.50 6.72
N GLN A 402 19.74 -10.84 5.78
CA GLN A 402 20.13 -9.97 4.68
C GLN A 402 18.95 -9.71 3.73
N GLY A 403 18.18 -10.76 3.42
CA GLY A 403 16.95 -10.65 2.63
C GLY A 403 15.93 -9.70 3.26
N VAL A 404 15.70 -9.79 4.56
CA VAL A 404 14.78 -8.88 5.27
C VAL A 404 15.25 -7.42 5.16
N LYS A 405 16.57 -7.18 5.18
CA LYS A 405 17.14 -5.82 5.06
C LYS A 405 17.06 -5.28 3.64
N GLU A 406 17.36 -6.08 2.62
CA GLU A 406 17.52 -5.61 1.23
C GLU A 406 16.28 -5.82 0.35
N VAL A 407 15.44 -6.81 0.68
CA VAL A 407 14.22 -7.19 -0.06
C VAL A 407 12.99 -6.76 0.75
N ASN A 408 12.63 -5.49 0.63
CA ASN A 408 11.65 -4.84 1.50
C ASN A 408 10.65 -3.98 0.69
N VAL A 409 9.94 -3.06 1.36
CA VAL A 409 8.94 -2.20 0.69
C VAL A 409 9.61 -1.13 -0.19
N THR A 410 10.75 -0.59 0.25
CA THR A 410 11.54 0.37 -0.54
C THR A 410 12.01 -0.27 -1.84
N SER A 411 12.61 -1.46 -1.81
CA SER A 411 13.18 -2.07 -3.02
C SER A 411 12.15 -2.32 -4.12
N LYS A 412 10.90 -2.61 -3.75
CA LYS A 412 9.76 -2.76 -4.67
C LYS A 412 9.37 -1.46 -5.40
N GLY A 413 9.83 -0.31 -4.90
CA GLY A 413 9.63 1.02 -5.49
C GLY A 413 10.32 1.21 -6.85
N ALA A 414 11.22 0.31 -7.24
CA ALA A 414 11.82 0.32 -8.57
C ALA A 414 10.85 -0.10 -9.70
N GLY A 415 9.68 -0.65 -9.39
CA GLY A 415 8.71 -1.03 -10.42
C GLY A 415 8.23 -2.46 -10.32
N VAL A 416 7.72 -2.92 -9.17
CA VAL A 416 7.07 -4.24 -9.10
C VAL A 416 5.58 -4.13 -9.43
N LEU A 417 5.19 -4.63 -10.60
CA LEU A 417 3.85 -4.42 -11.17
C LEU A 417 2.97 -5.68 -11.15
N ALA A 418 3.54 -6.88 -11.07
CA ALA A 418 2.72 -8.10 -11.08
C ALA A 418 1.91 -8.24 -9.78
N TYR A 419 0.70 -8.76 -9.90
CA TYR A 419 -0.21 -9.05 -8.82
C TYR A 419 0.23 -10.27 -8.02
N SER A 420 0.47 -10.06 -6.74
CA SER A 420 0.70 -11.14 -5.78
C SER A 420 -0.52 -11.26 -4.87
N LYS A 421 -1.42 -12.21 -5.20
CA LYS A 421 -2.66 -12.45 -4.43
C LYS A 421 -2.40 -12.62 -2.94
N TRP A 422 -1.33 -13.33 -2.57
CA TRP A 422 -1.01 -13.61 -1.16
C TRP A 422 0.10 -12.73 -0.58
N GLY A 423 0.53 -11.69 -1.31
CA GLY A 423 1.66 -10.84 -0.91
C GLY A 423 1.45 -10.03 0.39
N LYS A 424 0.22 -9.99 0.92
CA LYS A 424 -0.14 -9.40 2.21
C LYS A 424 -0.73 -10.40 3.21
N VAL A 425 -0.59 -11.69 2.92
CA VAL A 425 -1.06 -12.80 3.76
C VAL A 425 0.12 -13.68 4.17
N ILE A 426 1.03 -14.00 3.25
CA ILE A 426 2.20 -14.83 3.51
C ILE A 426 3.25 -14.02 4.29
N SER A 427 3.63 -14.52 5.46
CA SER A 427 4.81 -14.03 6.18
C SER A 427 6.07 -14.63 5.57
N ALA A 428 7.02 -13.78 5.22
CA ALA A 428 8.30 -14.19 4.65
C ALA A 428 9.22 -14.90 5.67
N SER A 429 8.93 -14.76 6.96
CA SER A 429 9.60 -15.42 8.09
C SER A 429 8.73 -16.50 8.76
N GLY A 430 7.52 -16.73 8.24
CA GLY A 430 6.59 -17.75 8.70
C GLY A 430 6.90 -19.13 8.14
N SER A 431 6.49 -20.18 8.86
CA SER A 431 6.62 -21.56 8.36
C SER A 431 5.60 -21.84 7.24
N LYS A 432 5.85 -22.87 6.44
CA LYS A 432 4.89 -23.33 5.42
C LYS A 432 3.53 -23.66 6.03
N ALA A 433 3.52 -24.40 7.14
CA ALA A 433 2.28 -24.76 7.82
C ALA A 433 1.48 -23.53 8.28
N PHE A 434 2.17 -22.49 8.80
CA PHE A 434 1.50 -21.23 9.17
C PHE A 434 0.90 -20.54 7.94
N ASN A 435 1.70 -20.38 6.88
CA ASN A 435 1.27 -19.69 5.66
C ASN A 435 0.14 -20.43 4.95
N ASP A 436 0.20 -21.75 4.84
CA ASP A 436 -0.88 -22.59 4.28
C ASP A 436 -2.17 -22.43 5.10
N ALA A 437 -2.07 -22.49 6.43
CA ALA A 437 -3.23 -22.30 7.31
C ALA A 437 -3.83 -20.90 7.16
N LYS A 438 -2.99 -19.87 7.07
CA LYS A 438 -3.45 -18.49 6.92
C LYS A 438 -4.09 -18.24 5.55
N MET A 439 -3.53 -18.78 4.46
CA MET A 439 -4.16 -18.72 3.14
C MET A 439 -5.53 -19.40 3.12
N LYS A 440 -5.65 -20.57 3.79
CA LYS A 440 -6.93 -21.27 3.92
C LYS A 440 -7.95 -20.47 4.74
N GLU A 441 -7.52 -19.85 5.85
CA GLU A 441 -8.37 -19.02 6.71
C GLU A 441 -9.04 -17.88 5.93
N VAL A 442 -8.30 -17.25 5.00
CA VAL A 442 -8.77 -16.09 4.24
C VAL A 442 -9.11 -16.40 2.78
N GLU A 443 -9.28 -17.67 2.42
CA GLU A 443 -9.40 -18.11 1.01
C GLU A 443 -10.58 -17.46 0.28
N LYS A 444 -11.66 -17.19 1.02
CA LYS A 444 -12.90 -16.58 0.51
C LYS A 444 -12.93 -15.05 0.60
N PHE A 445 -11.89 -14.41 1.14
CA PHE A 445 -11.91 -12.96 1.37
C PHE A 445 -11.99 -12.18 0.05
N ASP A 446 -11.27 -12.61 -0.99
CA ASP A 446 -11.30 -11.98 -2.32
C ASP A 446 -12.66 -12.15 -3.05
N GLU A 447 -13.39 -13.22 -2.71
CA GLU A 447 -14.71 -13.51 -3.27
C GLU A 447 -15.83 -12.74 -2.55
N LEU A 448 -15.78 -12.70 -1.21
CA LEU A 448 -16.85 -12.17 -0.37
C LEU A 448 -16.67 -10.70 0.00
N GLY A 449 -15.45 -10.20 -0.04
CA GLY A 449 -15.13 -8.80 0.26
C GLY A 449 -15.62 -7.85 -0.82
N LYS A 450 -15.89 -6.60 -0.44
CA LYS A 450 -16.30 -5.55 -1.36
C LYS A 450 -15.24 -4.47 -1.44
N VAL A 451 -15.03 -3.93 -2.63
CA VAL A 451 -14.20 -2.74 -2.84
C VAL A 451 -15.08 -1.51 -2.60
N ASN A 452 -14.58 -0.53 -1.85
CA ASN A 452 -15.25 0.75 -1.70
C ASN A 452 -15.48 1.38 -3.08
N PRO A 453 -16.73 1.68 -3.49
CA PRO A 453 -17.00 2.23 -4.82
C PRO A 453 -16.29 3.58 -5.06
N PHE A 454 -15.98 4.33 -4.01
CA PHE A 454 -15.28 5.61 -4.08
C PHE A 454 -13.77 5.48 -4.36
N LYS A 455 -13.17 4.28 -4.34
CA LYS A 455 -11.76 4.07 -4.71
C LYS A 455 -11.50 4.21 -6.22
N GLY A 456 -12.54 4.21 -7.06
CA GLY A 456 -12.42 4.28 -8.53
C GLY A 456 -13.11 5.48 -9.18
N ILE A 457 -13.70 6.37 -8.39
CA ILE A 457 -14.47 7.52 -8.88
C ILE A 457 -14.01 8.81 -8.22
N ILE A 458 -14.08 9.91 -8.96
CA ILE A 458 -13.53 11.21 -8.53
C ILE A 458 -14.62 12.28 -8.66
N SER A 459 -14.75 13.12 -7.63
CA SER A 459 -15.51 14.37 -7.69
C SER A 459 -14.58 15.54 -7.37
N ALA A 460 -14.40 16.44 -8.33
CA ALA A 460 -13.58 17.64 -8.13
C ALA A 460 -14.17 18.53 -7.02
N THR A 461 -15.49 18.60 -6.91
CA THR A 461 -16.15 19.34 -5.84
C THR A 461 -15.87 18.70 -4.48
N TRP A 462 -15.97 17.37 -4.35
CA TRP A 462 -15.64 16.65 -3.11
C TRP A 462 -14.21 16.90 -2.65
N LEU A 463 -13.24 16.71 -3.56
CA LEU A 463 -11.81 16.84 -3.24
C LEU A 463 -11.46 18.23 -2.66
N ASN A 464 -12.15 19.29 -3.09
CA ASN A 464 -11.94 20.66 -2.62
C ASN A 464 -12.80 21.04 -1.40
N THR A 465 -13.80 20.23 -1.08
CA THR A 465 -14.82 20.55 -0.07
C THR A 465 -14.67 19.73 1.20
N TRP A 466 -14.54 18.40 1.06
CA TRP A 466 -14.48 17.49 2.20
C TRP A 466 -13.39 17.82 3.23
N PRO A 467 -12.16 18.24 2.85
CA PRO A 467 -11.12 18.60 3.82
C PRO A 467 -11.54 19.70 4.81
N LYS A 468 -12.51 20.55 4.45
CA LYS A 468 -13.04 21.61 5.33
C LYS A 468 -13.91 21.06 6.47
N TYR A 469 -14.54 19.91 6.25
CA TYR A 469 -15.52 19.31 7.15
C TYR A 469 -15.00 18.07 7.88
N GLU A 470 -13.95 17.43 7.35
CA GLU A 470 -13.46 16.15 7.86
C GLU A 470 -13.11 16.19 9.36
N SER A 471 -12.41 17.23 9.82
CA SER A 471 -12.00 17.33 11.23
C SER A 471 -13.18 17.46 12.19
N GLU A 472 -14.18 18.27 11.84
CA GLU A 472 -15.40 18.41 12.63
C GLU A 472 -16.23 17.14 12.58
N TRP A 473 -16.36 16.51 11.40
CA TRP A 473 -17.06 15.24 11.23
C TRP A 473 -16.46 14.13 12.10
N LYS A 474 -15.14 13.95 12.07
CA LYS A 474 -14.44 12.99 12.95
C LYS A 474 -14.70 13.28 14.43
N THR A 475 -14.74 14.55 14.82
CA THR A 475 -15.04 14.98 16.19
C THR A 475 -16.47 14.62 16.59
N MET A 476 -17.43 14.85 15.70
CA MET A 476 -18.85 14.56 15.95
C MET A 476 -19.10 13.04 16.08
N GLU A 477 -18.43 12.22 15.28
CA GLU A 477 -18.48 10.77 15.43
C GLU A 477 -17.92 10.31 16.78
N ALA A 478 -16.73 10.79 17.16
CA ALA A 478 -16.14 10.44 18.45
C ALA A 478 -17.08 10.83 19.60
N LYS A 479 -17.67 12.04 19.57
CA LYS A 479 -18.67 12.51 20.54
C LYS A 479 -19.90 11.60 20.59
N ALA A 480 -20.39 11.15 19.44
CA ALA A 480 -21.53 10.24 19.36
C ALA A 480 -21.21 8.86 19.95
N ILE A 481 -20.00 8.34 19.71
CA ILE A 481 -19.55 7.05 20.26
C ILE A 481 -19.40 7.13 21.79
N VAL A 482 -18.78 8.19 22.32
CA VAL A 482 -18.53 8.31 23.77
C VAL A 482 -19.73 8.77 24.59
N GLY A 483 -20.88 9.05 23.96
CA GLY A 483 -22.06 9.49 24.70
C GLY A 483 -22.21 10.99 24.90
N GLN A 484 -21.30 11.83 24.38
CA GLN A 484 -21.31 13.29 24.59
C GLN A 484 -22.42 14.00 23.79
N ILE A 485 -22.85 13.42 22.68
CA ILE A 485 -24.06 13.83 21.94
C ILE A 485 -24.95 12.60 21.75
N SER A 486 -26.24 12.82 21.55
CA SER A 486 -27.21 11.80 21.17
C SER A 486 -26.99 11.32 19.73
N MET A 487 -27.52 10.13 19.40
CA MET A 487 -27.49 9.65 18.02
C MET A 487 -28.38 10.49 17.11
N GLU A 488 -29.44 11.10 17.66
CA GLU A 488 -30.32 12.04 16.97
C GLU A 488 -29.56 13.32 16.57
N GLU A 489 -28.77 13.90 17.47
CA GLU A 489 -27.92 15.06 17.18
C GLU A 489 -26.86 14.74 16.12
N TYR A 490 -26.22 13.55 16.23
CA TYR A 490 -25.25 13.10 15.24
C TYR A 490 -25.89 12.92 13.85
N LYS A 491 -27.04 12.23 13.77
CA LYS A 491 -27.77 12.04 12.51
C LYS A 491 -28.25 13.36 11.92
N ALA A 492 -28.66 14.31 12.75
CA ALA A 492 -29.01 15.66 12.30
C ALA A 492 -27.80 16.40 11.72
N TYR A 493 -26.62 16.26 12.33
CA TYR A 493 -25.38 16.82 11.81
C TYR A 493 -24.99 16.21 10.44
N THR A 494 -25.00 14.88 10.30
CA THR A 494 -24.66 14.24 9.01
C THR A 494 -25.71 14.54 7.93
N ALA A 495 -26.99 14.67 8.31
CA ALA A 495 -28.06 15.12 7.40
C ALA A 495 -27.87 16.58 6.96
N LYS A 496 -27.40 17.47 7.83
CA LYS A 496 -27.04 18.85 7.47
C LYS A 496 -25.92 18.86 6.42
N LEU A 497 -24.84 18.10 6.65
CA LEU A 497 -23.74 17.99 5.69
C LEU A 497 -24.23 17.49 4.32
N ARG A 498 -25.04 16.42 4.29
CA ARG A 498 -25.62 15.87 3.06
C ARG A 498 -26.42 16.88 2.25
N ASN A 499 -27.01 17.88 2.91
CA ASN A 499 -27.87 18.86 2.29
C ASN A 499 -27.17 20.16 1.85
N LEU A 500 -25.88 20.31 2.16
CA LEU A 500 -25.09 21.44 1.69
C LEU A 500 -25.03 21.47 0.14
N PRO A 501 -25.21 22.63 -0.52
CA PRO A 501 -25.21 22.72 -1.98
C PRO A 501 -23.97 22.11 -2.63
N GLU A 502 -22.79 22.34 -2.04
CA GLU A 502 -21.53 21.80 -2.52
C GLU A 502 -21.42 20.28 -2.35
N MET A 503 -22.02 19.71 -1.30
CA MET A 503 -22.07 18.25 -1.11
C MET A 503 -23.04 17.60 -2.09
N LYS A 504 -24.22 18.19 -2.29
CA LYS A 504 -25.18 17.72 -3.31
C LYS A 504 -24.58 17.74 -4.71
N LYS A 505 -23.79 18.77 -5.04
CA LYS A 505 -23.04 18.85 -6.29
C LYS A 505 -22.01 17.72 -6.38
N ALA A 506 -21.21 17.50 -5.34
CA ALA A 506 -20.25 16.40 -5.27
C ALA A 506 -20.92 15.03 -5.47
N PHE A 507 -22.09 14.80 -4.86
CA PHE A 507 -22.83 13.55 -5.01
C PHE A 507 -23.32 13.32 -6.43
N LYS A 508 -23.73 14.37 -7.16
CA LYS A 508 -24.07 14.24 -8.59
C LYS A 508 -22.84 13.88 -9.42
N GLU A 509 -21.70 14.54 -9.17
CA GLU A 509 -20.43 14.19 -9.83
C GLU A 509 -20.03 12.73 -9.56
N PHE A 510 -20.19 12.25 -8.32
CA PHE A 510 -19.95 10.84 -7.99
C PHE A 510 -20.91 9.90 -8.72
N ALA A 511 -22.20 10.23 -8.81
CA ALA A 511 -23.17 9.40 -9.53
C ALA A 511 -22.79 9.26 -11.01
N ASP A 512 -22.37 10.35 -11.64
CA ASP A 512 -21.97 10.34 -13.05
C ASP A 512 -20.65 9.59 -13.25
N ALA A 513 -19.66 9.82 -12.39
CA ALA A 513 -18.41 9.07 -12.40
C ALA A 513 -18.64 7.56 -12.16
N TYR A 514 -19.60 7.20 -11.30
CA TYR A 514 -19.94 5.81 -11.01
C TYR A 514 -20.62 5.11 -12.19
N LYS A 515 -21.48 5.80 -12.96
CA LYS A 515 -22.05 5.26 -14.20
C LYS A 515 -20.95 4.90 -15.21
N ILE A 516 -20.05 5.86 -15.47
CA ILE A 516 -18.88 5.67 -16.36
C ILE A 516 -18.01 4.51 -15.86
N PHE A 517 -17.65 4.54 -14.57
CA PHE A 517 -16.80 3.50 -13.98
C PHE A 517 -17.48 2.12 -14.02
N SER A 518 -18.77 2.02 -13.76
CA SER A 518 -19.48 0.73 -13.77
C SER A 518 -19.82 0.21 -15.17
N GLY A 519 -19.57 1.00 -16.22
CA GLY A 519 -19.95 0.67 -17.60
C GLY A 519 -21.47 0.66 -17.80
N LYS A 520 -22.20 1.46 -17.02
CA LYS A 520 -23.67 1.57 -17.02
C LYS A 520 -24.15 2.87 -17.63
#